data_AF-A0A1G5DYZ9-F1
#
_entry.id   AF-A0A1G5DYZ9-F1
#
_cell.length_a   1.000
_cell.length_b   1.000
_cell.length_c   1.000
_cell.angle_alpha   90.00
_cell.angle_beta   90.00
_cell.angle_gamma   90.00
#
_symmetry.space_group_name_H-M   'P 1'
#
loop_
_entity.id
_entity.type
_entity.pdbx_description
1 polymer ?
#
loop_
_entity_poly.entity_id
_entity_poly.type
_entity_poly.pdbx_seq_one_letter_code
_entity_poly.pdbx_strand_id
1 'polypeptide(L)' 'MTQGKSTGTVPVDLLKTIYEDWEKLTLVTPFDKKQNVKFYTEKCGFRIVSTESDGGVELARFVSGRSSGNGEE' A
#
# COMPACT_ATOMS: atom_id res chain seq x y z
N MET A 1 -30.03 -8.79 -7.34
CA MET A 1 -28.99 -9.82 -7.61
C MET A 1 -27.67 -9.10 -7.83
N THR A 2 -26.85 -8.96 -6.78
CA THR A 2 -25.42 -8.62 -6.93
C THR A 2 -24.64 -9.87 -6.54
N GLN A 3 -24.18 -10.58 -7.57
CA GLN A 3 -23.22 -11.66 -7.44
C GLN A 3 -21.86 -11.07 -7.03
N GLY A 4 -21.09 -11.83 -6.25
CA GLY A 4 -19.67 -11.55 -6.04
C GLY A 4 -19.32 -11.02 -4.65
N LYS A 5 -19.70 -11.77 -3.61
CA LYS A 5 -18.97 -11.78 -2.34
C LYS A 5 -17.50 -12.09 -2.65
N SER A 6 -16.60 -11.11 -2.51
CA SER A 6 -15.20 -11.35 -2.25
C SER A 6 -14.82 -10.64 -0.94
N THR A 7 -14.71 -11.49 0.07
CA THR A 7 -14.12 -11.38 1.41
C THR A 7 -13.11 -10.23 1.63
N GLY A 8 -13.40 -9.37 2.62
CA GLY A 8 -12.44 -8.90 3.62
C GLY A 8 -11.38 -7.87 3.24
N THR A 9 -11.32 -7.37 2.01
CA THR A 9 -10.32 -6.35 1.64
C THR A 9 -10.94 -4.96 1.76
N VAL A 10 -10.66 -4.26 2.87
CA VAL A 10 -10.93 -2.83 2.97
C VAL A 10 -10.15 -2.14 1.84
N PRO A 11 -10.81 -1.43 0.91
CA PRO A 11 -10.09 -0.76 -0.17
C PRO A 11 -9.12 0.27 0.41
N VAL A 12 -7.93 0.36 -0.17
CA VAL A 12 -6.88 1.30 0.30
C VAL A 12 -7.38 2.74 0.32
N ASP A 13 -8.29 3.09 -0.59
CA ASP A 13 -8.94 4.39 -0.62
C ASP A 13 -9.82 4.65 0.61
N LEU A 14 -10.48 3.62 1.15
CA LEU A 14 -11.25 3.72 2.39
C LEU A 14 -10.33 3.85 3.62
N LEU A 15 -9.19 3.15 3.63
CA LEU A 15 -8.17 3.36 4.69
C LEU A 15 -7.64 4.80 4.67
N LYS A 16 -7.44 5.38 3.49
CA LYS A 16 -7.00 6.78 3.34
C LYS A 16 -8.04 7.78 3.85
N THR A 17 -9.34 7.47 3.80
CA THR A 17 -10.40 8.33 4.33
C THR A 17 -10.65 8.13 5.82
N ILE A 18 -10.37 6.95 6.38
CA ILE A 18 -10.57 6.66 7.81
C ILE A 18 -9.46 7.31 8.65
N TYR A 19 -8.24 7.33 8.14
CA TYR A 19 -7.10 7.92 8.83
C TYR A 19 -6.81 9.33 8.30
N GLU A 20 -7.71 10.30 8.51
CA GLU A 20 -7.55 11.67 7.98
C GLU A 20 -6.18 12.33 8.32
N ASP A 21 -5.54 11.87 9.42
CA ASP A 21 -4.21 12.26 9.92
C ASP A 21 -3.06 11.29 9.53
N TRP A 22 -3.19 10.51 8.44
CA TRP A 22 -2.11 9.62 8.03
C TRP A 22 -0.94 10.42 7.43
N GLU A 23 0.10 10.72 8.22
CA GLU A 23 1.35 11.29 7.70
C GLU A 23 2.07 10.30 6.76
N LYS A 24 2.01 9.00 7.09
CA LYS A 24 2.71 7.94 6.35
C LYS A 24 1.98 6.60 6.44
N LEU A 25 1.56 6.08 5.29
CA LEU A 25 1.03 4.72 5.17
C LEU A 25 2.18 3.78 4.82
N THR A 26 2.35 2.75 5.64
CA THR A 26 3.32 1.69 5.39
C THR A 26 2.56 0.39 5.12
N LEU A 27 2.92 -0.32 4.07
CA LEU A 27 2.31 -1.59 3.68
C LEU A 27 3.41 -2.63 3.49
N VAL A 28 3.19 -3.86 3.96
CA VAL A 28 4.12 -4.97 3.75
C VAL A 28 3.40 -6.05 2.96
N THR A 29 4.00 -6.50 1.85
CA THR A 29 3.45 -7.57 1.02
C THR A 29 4.54 -8.52 0.58
N PRO A 30 4.28 -9.84 0.44
CA PRO A 30 5.25 -10.75 -0.14
C PRO A 30 5.64 -10.32 -1.55
N PHE A 31 6.93 -10.22 -1.82
CA PHE A 31 7.48 -9.84 -3.12
C PHE A 31 7.11 -10.87 -4.20
N ASP A 32 6.96 -12.14 -3.81
CA ASP A 32 6.46 -13.22 -4.67
C ASP A 32 5.08 -12.90 -5.28
N LYS A 33 4.25 -12.12 -4.58
CA LYS A 33 2.95 -11.63 -5.07
C LYS A 33 3.13 -10.45 -6.04
N LYS A 34 3.74 -10.71 -7.19
CA LYS A 34 4.03 -9.71 -8.24
C LYS A 34 2.80 -8.87 -8.64
N GLN A 35 1.61 -9.47 -8.64
CA GLN A 35 0.36 -8.75 -8.93
C GLN A 35 0.07 -7.65 -7.89
N ASN A 36 0.26 -7.96 -6.61
CA ASN A 36 0.08 -7.01 -5.51
C ASN A 36 1.14 -5.92 -5.57
N VAL A 37 2.41 -6.32 -5.74
CA VAL A 37 3.53 -5.38 -5.89
C VAL A 37 3.24 -4.36 -6.99
N LYS A 38 2.90 -4.84 -8.19
CA LYS A 38 2.61 -3.99 -9.35
C LYS A 38 1.38 -3.10 -9.14
N PHE A 39 0.33 -3.63 -8.50
CA PHE A 39 -0.85 -2.84 -8.14
C PHE A 39 -0.50 -1.70 -7.18
N TYR A 40 0.25 -1.97 -6.11
CA TYR A 40 0.59 -0.93 -5.14
C TYR A 40 1.53 0.13 -5.71
N THR A 41 2.49 -0.26 -6.54
CA THR A 41 3.42 0.69 -7.18
C THR A 41 2.76 1.51 -8.29
N GLU A 42 2.01 0.87 -9.19
CA GLU A 42 1.47 1.55 -10.39
C GLU A 42 0.08 2.15 -10.16
N LYS A 43 -0.81 1.48 -9.43
CA LYS A 43 -2.19 1.96 -9.21
C LYS A 43 -2.30 2.87 -8.01
N CYS A 44 -1.63 2.53 -6.91
CA CYS A 44 -1.79 3.24 -5.65
C CYS A 44 -0.68 4.28 -5.37
N GLY A 45 0.39 4.30 -6.18
CA GLY A 45 1.49 5.26 -6.05
C GLY A 45 2.40 5.01 -4.83
N PHE A 46 2.42 3.79 -4.30
CA PHE A 46 3.34 3.43 -3.25
C PHE A 46 4.76 3.22 -3.80
N ARG A 47 5.77 3.50 -2.97
CA ARG A 47 7.17 3.24 -3.29
C ARG A 47 7.73 2.16 -2.39
N ILE A 48 8.44 1.20 -2.96
CA ILE A 48 9.18 0.20 -2.19
C ILE A 48 10.39 0.90 -1.54
N VAL A 49 10.49 0.82 -0.22
CA VAL A 49 11.61 1.41 0.54
C VAL A 49 12.56 0.36 1.09
N SER A 50 12.10 -0.87 1.24
CA SER A 50 12.92 -1.98 1.73
C SER A 50 12.32 -3.29 1.29
N THR A 51 13.17 -4.31 1.19
CA THR A 51 12.77 -5.71 1.02
C THR A 51 13.42 -6.51 2.14
N GLU A 52 12.62 -7.30 2.85
CA GLU A 52 13.03 -8.10 4.01
C GLU A 52 12.73 -9.57 3.72
N SER A 53 13.55 -10.50 4.20
CA SER A 53 13.27 -11.93 4.10
C SER A 53 12.84 -12.45 5.46
N ASP A 54 11.61 -12.95 5.54
CA ASP A 54 11.03 -13.51 6.77
C ASP A 54 10.66 -14.98 6.53
N GLY A 55 11.31 -15.89 7.27
CA GLY A 55 11.01 -17.33 7.20
C GLY A 55 11.18 -17.97 5.82
N GLY A 56 11.97 -17.39 4.92
CA GLY A 56 12.14 -17.85 3.53
C GLY A 56 11.20 -17.19 2.51
N VAL A 57 10.40 -16.21 2.94
CA VAL A 57 9.55 -15.41 2.06
C VAL A 57 10.11 -13.99 1.97
N GLU A 58 10.37 -13.51 0.75
CA GLU A 58 10.71 -12.10 0.53
C GLU A 58 9.46 -11.23 0.67
N LEU A 59 9.56 -10.17 1.47
CA LEU A 59 8.53 -9.17 1.74
C LEU A 59 9.02 -7.82 1.24
N ALA A 60 8.22 -7.13 0.43
CA ALA A 60 8.44 -5.72 0.11
C ALA A 60 7.68 -4.82 1.08
N ARG A 61 8.42 -3.85 1.62
CA ARG A 61 7.90 -2.75 2.41
C ARG A 61 7.69 -1.54 1.52
N PHE A 62 6.44 -1.10 1.47
CA PHE A 62 5.97 0.03 0.70
C PHE A 62 5.67 1.18 1.64
N VAL A 63 5.97 2.40 1.19
CA VAL A 63 5.48 3.62 1.84
C VAL A 63 4.75 4.47 0.82
N SER A 64 3.69 5.08 1.30
CA SER A 64 3.09 6.26 0.69
C SER A 64 3.08 7.33 1.76
N GLY A 65 3.32 8.57 1.37
CA GLY A 65 3.12 9.74 2.22
C GLY A 65 2.32 10.74 1.40
N ARG A 66 1.53 11.59 2.05
CA ARG A 66 1.18 12.86 1.42
C ARG A 66 2.51 13.56 1.24
N SER A 67 2.95 13.72 0.00
CA SER A 67 4.04 14.65 -0.29
C SER A 67 3.51 16.01 0.13
N SER A 68 3.74 16.39 1.39
CA SER A 68 3.70 17.79 1.78
C SER A 68 4.89 18.40 1.05
N GLY A 69 4.64 18.80 -0.20
CA GLY A 69 5.45 19.85 -0.78
C GLY A 69 5.18 21.06 0.11
N ASN A 70 6.08 21.31 1.06
CA ASN A 70 6.34 22.68 1.49
C ASN A 70 6.89 23.38 0.25
N GLY A 71 5.99 24.00 -0.51
CA GLY A 71 6.30 25.23 -1.20
C GLY A 71 5.94 26.34 -0.24
N GLU A 72 6.90 26.72 0.60
CA GLU A 72 6.93 28.04 1.23
C GLU A 72 7.13 29.07 0.12
N GLU A 73 6.11 29.89 -0.17
CA GLU A 73 6.20 31.36 -0.34
C GLU A 73 4.81 31.97 -0.61
#